data_AF-A0A0W0TQN5-F1
#
_entry.id   AF-A0A0W0TQN5-F1
#
_cell.length_a   1.000
_cell.length_b   1.000
_cell.length_c   1.000
_cell.angle_alpha   90.00
_cell.angle_beta   90.00
_cell.angle_gamma   90.00
#
_symmetry.space_group_name_H-M   'P 1'
#
loop_
_entity.id
_entity.type
_entity.pdbx_description
1 polymer ?
#
loop_
_entity_poly.entity_id
_entity_poly.type
_entity_poly.pdbx_seq_one_letter_code
_entity_poly.pdbx_strand_id
1 'polypeptide(L)'
;MYLPERIRLTCIKPTSNCAETPATVSEVKLIAAIVYGEASVNSTYEEKAAIANALVRKSKAYGYSTVNNFIASRKKQISSTNPPNLRVREVLCSNLEMDFPVLNEIALNALDPNGVDYSNGGCFWDGNDLKTAGTKHLHYPWGYKFTNPSHDVLNIGDTPPMNLEGDLGNYDYTLESTAGYGHTVFWKYTQEFMTATRTKPCH
;
A
#
# COMPACT_ATOMS: atom_id res chain seq x y z
N MET A 1 -16.86 -39.49 38.36
CA MET A 1 -16.33 -38.14 38.09
C MET A 1 -15.90 -38.12 36.63
N TYR A 2 -16.73 -37.57 35.75
CA TYR A 2 -16.43 -37.46 34.31
C TYR A 2 -15.81 -36.09 34.05
N LEU A 3 -14.61 -36.04 33.48
CA LEU A 3 -14.00 -34.81 32.98
C LEU A 3 -14.47 -34.59 31.53
N PRO A 4 -14.87 -33.37 31.15
CA PRO A 4 -15.35 -33.10 29.80
C PRO A 4 -14.20 -33.10 28.79
N GLU A 5 -14.52 -33.60 27.61
CA GLU A 5 -13.65 -33.70 26.44
C GLU A 5 -13.12 -32.31 26.03
N ARG A 6 -11.79 -32.18 25.89
CA ARG A 6 -11.18 -30.95 25.37
C ARG A 6 -11.66 -30.73 23.94
N ILE A 7 -12.36 -29.62 23.71
CA ILE A 7 -12.63 -29.09 22.38
C ILE A 7 -11.27 -28.89 21.69
N ARG A 8 -10.95 -29.78 20.75
CA ARG A 8 -9.80 -29.59 19.86
C ARG A 8 -10.16 -28.43 18.93
N LEU A 9 -9.54 -27.27 19.16
CA LEU A 9 -9.44 -26.22 18.15
C LEU A 9 -8.72 -26.80 16.95
N THR A 10 -9.49 -27.28 15.96
CA THR A 10 -8.93 -27.65 14.67
C THR A 10 -8.62 -26.37 13.91
N CYS A 11 -7.34 -26.02 13.84
CA CYS A 11 -6.84 -25.08 12.83
C CYS A 11 -7.09 -25.71 11.46
N ILE A 12 -8.22 -25.41 10.84
CA ILE A 12 -8.47 -25.77 9.45
C ILE A 12 -7.59 -24.84 8.61
N LYS A 13 -6.52 -25.40 8.03
CA LYS A 13 -5.72 -24.71 7.04
C LYS A 13 -6.65 -24.39 5.85
N PRO A 14 -6.76 -23.12 5.38
CA PRO A 14 -7.57 -22.81 4.22
C PRO A 14 -7.15 -23.70 3.05
N THR A 15 -8.15 -24.21 2.34
CA THR A 15 -8.07 -25.28 1.34
C THR A 15 -6.81 -25.24 0.49
N SER A 16 -6.04 -26.33 0.51
CA SER A 16 -4.81 -26.53 -0.26
C SER A 16 -4.97 -26.55 -1.79
N ASN A 17 -6.18 -26.31 -2.30
CA ASN A 17 -6.53 -26.45 -3.73
C ASN A 17 -6.74 -25.11 -4.46
N CYS A 18 -6.55 -23.98 -3.79
CA CYS A 18 -6.67 -22.69 -4.44
C CYS A 18 -5.48 -22.44 -5.38
N ALA A 19 -5.78 -22.43 -6.69
CA ALA A 19 -4.84 -22.14 -7.77
C ALA A 19 -4.85 -20.66 -8.20
N GLU A 20 -5.65 -19.82 -7.54
CA GLU A 20 -5.76 -18.40 -7.87
C GLU A 20 -4.43 -17.66 -7.68
N THR A 21 -4.14 -16.78 -8.61
CA THR A 21 -2.94 -15.93 -8.62
C THR A 21 -3.35 -14.48 -8.85
N PRO A 22 -2.46 -13.51 -8.56
CA PRO A 22 -2.68 -12.12 -8.94
C PRO A 22 -3.04 -11.91 -10.42
N ALA A 23 -2.62 -12.81 -11.32
CA ALA A 23 -2.91 -12.70 -12.74
C ALA A 23 -4.29 -13.25 -13.15
N THR A 24 -4.91 -14.10 -12.33
CA THR A 24 -6.15 -14.83 -12.71
C THR A 24 -7.41 -14.27 -12.07
N VAL A 25 -7.30 -13.59 -10.93
CA VAL A 25 -8.45 -12.97 -10.24
C VAL A 25 -8.87 -11.65 -10.88
N SER A 26 -10.09 -11.20 -10.61
CA SER A 26 -10.55 -9.86 -10.98
C SER A 26 -9.67 -8.76 -10.37
N GLU A 27 -9.63 -7.59 -11.01
CA GLU A 27 -8.86 -6.44 -10.51
C GLU A 27 -9.31 -6.00 -9.12
N VAL A 28 -10.62 -5.96 -8.87
CA VAL A 28 -11.21 -5.67 -7.55
C VAL A 28 -10.66 -6.62 -6.48
N LYS A 29 -10.65 -7.93 -6.77
CA LYS A 29 -10.14 -8.94 -5.84
C LYS A 29 -8.64 -8.84 -5.62
N LEU A 30 -7.87 -8.52 -6.66
CA LEU A 30 -6.43 -8.31 -6.51
C LEU A 30 -6.13 -7.10 -5.61
N ILE A 31 -6.81 -5.97 -5.83
CA ILE A 31 -6.64 -4.77 -5.01
C ILE A 31 -6.99 -5.08 -3.55
N ALA A 32 -8.15 -5.71 -3.31
CA ALA A 32 -8.55 -6.13 -1.97
C ALA A 32 -7.52 -7.05 -1.30
N ALA A 33 -6.97 -8.01 -2.04
CA ALA A 33 -5.96 -8.93 -1.53
C ALA A 33 -4.65 -8.22 -1.17
N ILE A 34 -4.19 -7.28 -2.00
CA ILE A 34 -2.99 -6.48 -1.71
C ILE A 34 -3.23 -5.60 -0.49
N VAL A 35 -4.36 -4.88 -0.42
CA VAL A 35 -4.71 -4.04 0.73
C VAL A 35 -4.72 -4.86 2.01
N TYR A 36 -5.30 -6.07 2.00
CA TYR A 36 -5.28 -6.95 3.16
C TYR A 36 -3.88 -7.47 3.49
N GLY A 37 -3.02 -7.68 2.50
CA GLY A 37 -1.63 -8.09 2.71
C GLY A 37 -0.74 -6.99 3.29
N GLU A 38 -0.96 -5.75 2.89
CA GLU A 38 -0.16 -4.57 3.24
C GLU A 38 -0.64 -3.90 4.55
N ALA A 39 -1.96 -3.79 4.74
CA ALA A 39 -2.52 -3.15 5.92
C ALA A 39 -2.38 -4.02 7.17
N SER A 40 -2.21 -3.41 8.34
CA SER A 40 -2.27 -4.13 9.61
C SER A 40 -3.69 -4.71 9.85
N VAL A 41 -3.78 -5.75 10.70
CA VAL A 41 -5.08 -6.34 11.09
C VAL A 41 -6.01 -5.31 11.74
N ASN A 42 -5.44 -4.32 12.43
CA ASN A 42 -6.17 -3.26 13.13
C ASN A 42 -6.27 -1.96 12.31
N SER A 43 -5.82 -1.95 11.06
CA SER A 43 -5.88 -0.75 10.22
C SER A 43 -7.31 -0.29 10.01
N THR A 44 -7.53 1.03 10.03
CA THR A 44 -8.85 1.63 9.84
C THR A 44 -9.33 1.47 8.40
N TYR A 45 -10.58 1.84 8.14
CA TYR A 45 -11.11 1.86 6.77
C TYR A 45 -10.29 2.81 5.90
N GLU A 46 -10.04 4.03 6.38
CA GLU A 46 -9.36 5.10 5.65
C GLU A 46 -7.92 4.70 5.31
N GLU A 47 -7.21 4.03 6.24
CA GLU A 47 -5.86 3.52 5.99
C GLU A 47 -5.85 2.50 4.84
N LYS A 48 -6.76 1.53 4.88
CA LYS A 48 -6.91 0.51 3.84
C LYS A 48 -7.35 1.13 2.50
N ALA A 49 -8.27 2.09 2.53
CA ALA A 49 -8.75 2.79 1.36
C ALA A 49 -7.63 3.61 0.69
N ALA A 50 -6.83 4.33 1.49
CA ALA A 50 -5.70 5.09 0.99
C ALA A 50 -4.62 4.20 0.35
N ILE A 51 -4.35 3.00 0.88
CA ILE A 51 -3.46 2.01 0.21
C ILE A 51 -4.02 1.63 -1.16
N ALA A 52 -5.33 1.36 -1.24
CA ALA A 52 -5.99 1.03 -2.51
C ALA A 52 -5.89 2.17 -3.53
N ASN A 53 -6.18 3.41 -3.11
CA ASN A 53 -6.06 4.60 -3.96
C ASN A 53 -4.63 4.79 -4.46
N ALA A 54 -3.63 4.69 -3.58
CA ALA A 54 -2.22 4.85 -3.94
C ALA A 54 -1.75 3.77 -4.93
N LEU A 55 -2.15 2.51 -4.73
CA LEU A 55 -1.84 1.40 -5.63
C LEU A 55 -2.42 1.63 -7.04
N VAL A 56 -3.70 1.99 -7.13
CA VAL A 56 -4.36 2.24 -8.43
C VAL A 56 -3.72 3.43 -9.13
N ARG A 57 -3.44 4.51 -8.40
CA ARG A 57 -2.77 5.71 -8.92
C ARG A 57 -1.38 5.40 -9.46
N LYS A 58 -0.58 4.64 -8.70
CA LYS A 58 0.75 4.19 -9.12
C LYS A 58 0.67 3.32 -10.38
N SER A 59 -0.25 2.36 -10.44
CA SER A 59 -0.48 1.53 -11.62
C SER A 59 -0.78 2.36 -12.87
N LYS A 60 -1.71 3.33 -12.76
CA LYS A 60 -2.09 4.24 -13.84
C LYS A 60 -0.94 5.16 -14.28
N ALA A 61 -0.15 5.67 -13.33
CA ALA A 61 1.00 6.53 -13.62
C ALA A 61 2.08 5.80 -14.44
N TYR A 62 2.21 4.49 -14.24
CA TYR A 62 3.06 3.62 -15.04
C TYR A 62 2.45 3.22 -16.40
N GLY A 63 1.24 3.66 -16.73
CA GLY A 63 0.58 3.42 -18.01
C GLY A 63 -0.13 2.06 -18.11
N TYR A 64 -0.37 1.37 -17.00
CA TYR A 64 -1.12 0.12 -17.01
C TYR A 64 -2.63 0.36 -16.95
N SER A 65 -3.38 -0.39 -17.76
CA SER A 65 -4.83 -0.36 -17.78
C SER A 65 -5.48 -1.02 -16.55
N THR A 66 -4.77 -1.98 -15.93
CA THR A 66 -5.23 -2.68 -14.73
C THR A 66 -4.08 -2.92 -13.75
N VAL A 67 -4.40 -3.01 -12.47
CA VAL A 67 -3.45 -3.39 -11.40
C VAL A 67 -2.89 -4.79 -11.66
N ASN A 68 -3.67 -5.73 -12.21
CA ASN A 68 -3.16 -7.06 -12.57
C ASN A 68 -1.97 -6.97 -13.53
N ASN A 69 -2.08 -6.16 -14.59
CA ASN A 69 -1.01 -5.98 -15.57
C ASN A 69 0.22 -5.31 -14.95
N PHE A 70 0.01 -4.33 -14.08
CA PHE A 70 1.09 -3.68 -13.32
C PHE A 70 1.84 -4.69 -12.45
N ILE A 71 1.15 -5.48 -11.63
CA ILE A 71 1.76 -6.46 -10.73
C ILE A 71 2.48 -7.57 -11.51
N ALA A 72 1.87 -8.08 -12.59
CA ALA A 72 2.49 -9.09 -13.45
C ALA A 72 3.81 -8.60 -14.06
N SER A 73 3.86 -7.33 -14.48
CA SER A 73 5.03 -6.72 -15.13
C SER A 73 6.08 -6.22 -14.12
N ARG A 74 5.65 -5.84 -12.91
CA ARG A 74 6.48 -5.16 -11.89
C ARG A 74 6.51 -5.94 -10.58
N LYS A 75 6.74 -7.25 -10.66
CA LYS A 75 6.65 -8.24 -9.57
C LYS A 75 7.39 -7.92 -8.25
N LYS A 76 8.29 -6.92 -8.23
CA LYS A 76 9.03 -6.50 -7.03
C LYS A 76 8.48 -5.22 -6.37
N GLN A 77 7.56 -4.50 -7.04
CA GLN A 77 6.99 -3.25 -6.52
C GLN A 77 6.07 -3.48 -5.33
N ILE A 78 5.42 -4.64 -5.24
CA ILE A 78 4.58 -5.04 -4.12
C ILE A 78 5.04 -6.43 -3.65
N SER A 79 5.91 -6.45 -2.65
CA SER A 79 6.60 -7.67 -2.20
C SER A 79 5.63 -8.76 -1.72
N SER A 80 4.49 -8.36 -1.14
CA SER A 80 3.45 -9.27 -0.64
C SER A 80 2.79 -10.14 -1.71
N THR A 81 3.04 -9.88 -3.00
CA THR A 81 2.47 -10.64 -4.14
C THR A 81 3.45 -11.62 -4.80
N ASN A 82 4.72 -11.67 -4.39
CA ASN A 82 5.74 -12.48 -5.05
C ASN A 82 6.79 -13.12 -4.10
N PRO A 83 6.53 -14.35 -3.58
CA PRO A 83 5.26 -15.07 -3.67
C PRO A 83 4.18 -14.42 -2.79
N PRO A 84 2.89 -14.63 -3.09
CA PRO A 84 1.81 -14.13 -2.25
C PRO A 84 1.96 -14.57 -0.79
N ASN A 85 1.95 -13.61 0.14
CA ASN A 85 1.93 -13.92 1.56
C ASN A 85 0.60 -14.59 1.98
N LEU A 86 0.52 -15.13 3.20
CA LEU A 86 -0.66 -15.86 3.65
C LEU A 86 -1.95 -15.04 3.59
N ARG A 87 -1.88 -13.74 3.92
CA ARG A 87 -3.04 -12.83 3.92
C ARG A 87 -3.49 -12.50 2.51
N VAL A 88 -2.56 -12.20 1.60
CA VAL A 88 -2.89 -12.03 0.18
C VAL A 88 -3.55 -13.30 -0.36
N ARG A 89 -2.99 -14.48 -0.07
CA ARG A 89 -3.59 -15.75 -0.50
C ARG A 89 -4.99 -15.97 0.07
N GLU A 90 -5.23 -15.60 1.32
CA GLU A 90 -6.54 -15.72 1.97
C GLU A 90 -7.65 -15.05 1.14
N VAL A 91 -7.42 -13.81 0.69
CA VAL A 91 -8.40 -13.06 -0.10
C VAL A 91 -8.48 -13.54 -1.55
N LEU A 92 -7.35 -13.93 -2.17
CA LEU A 92 -7.37 -14.50 -3.52
C LEU A 92 -8.28 -15.74 -3.57
N CYS A 93 -8.23 -16.55 -2.51
CA CYS A 93 -8.90 -17.84 -2.40
C CYS A 93 -10.30 -17.81 -1.77
N SER A 94 -10.81 -16.62 -1.43
CA SER A 94 -12.11 -16.46 -0.76
C SER A 94 -13.23 -16.10 -1.74
N ASN A 95 -14.47 -16.06 -1.25
CA ASN A 95 -15.52 -15.28 -1.90
C ASN A 95 -15.44 -13.84 -1.38
N LEU A 96 -14.83 -12.94 -2.16
CA LEU A 96 -14.51 -11.58 -1.70
C LEU A 96 -15.72 -10.82 -1.16
N GLU A 97 -16.86 -10.87 -1.86
CA GLU A 97 -18.06 -10.12 -1.50
C GLU A 97 -18.68 -10.61 -0.19
N MET A 98 -18.61 -11.92 0.07
CA MET A 98 -19.18 -12.54 1.26
C MET A 98 -18.21 -12.49 2.46
N ASP A 99 -16.95 -12.85 2.21
CA ASP A 99 -15.96 -13.08 3.26
C ASP A 99 -15.24 -11.77 3.64
N PHE A 100 -15.13 -10.82 2.70
CA PHE A 100 -14.42 -9.55 2.89
C PHE A 100 -15.17 -8.34 2.27
N PRO A 101 -16.44 -8.10 2.65
CA PRO A 101 -17.28 -7.07 2.02
C PRO A 101 -16.68 -5.66 2.08
N VAL A 102 -16.03 -5.32 3.20
CA VAL A 102 -15.37 -4.01 3.36
C VAL A 102 -14.19 -3.83 2.41
N LEU A 103 -13.40 -4.88 2.17
CA LEU A 103 -12.30 -4.80 1.20
C LEU A 103 -12.80 -4.72 -0.25
N ASN A 104 -13.93 -5.40 -0.54
CA ASN A 104 -14.60 -5.26 -1.82
C ASN A 104 -15.01 -3.81 -2.08
N GLU A 105 -15.67 -3.17 -1.11
CA GLU A 105 -16.08 -1.76 -1.17
C GLU A 105 -14.88 -0.83 -1.39
N ILE A 106 -13.81 -1.02 -0.61
CA ILE A 106 -12.57 -0.23 -0.74
C ILE A 106 -11.97 -0.33 -2.14
N ALA A 107 -11.88 -1.55 -2.68
CA ALA A 107 -11.33 -1.78 -4.00
C ALA A 107 -12.20 -1.14 -5.10
N LEU A 108 -13.53 -1.21 -4.97
CA LEU A 108 -14.47 -0.55 -5.88
C LEU A 108 -14.32 0.98 -5.82
N ASN A 109 -14.26 1.57 -4.61
CA ASN A 109 -14.03 3.01 -4.43
C ASN A 109 -12.73 3.47 -5.10
N ALA A 110 -11.64 2.72 -4.97
CA ALA A 110 -10.36 3.09 -5.58
C ALA A 110 -10.36 3.04 -7.12
N LEU A 111 -11.24 2.22 -7.72
CA LEU A 111 -11.40 2.11 -9.17
C LEU A 111 -12.41 3.11 -9.73
N ASP A 112 -13.39 3.55 -8.94
CA ASP A 112 -14.39 4.53 -9.34
C ASP A 112 -13.75 5.91 -9.59
N PRO A 113 -13.91 6.50 -10.80
CA PRO A 113 -13.47 7.86 -11.07
C PRO A 113 -14.05 8.93 -10.14
N ASN A 114 -15.20 8.67 -9.52
CA ASN A 114 -15.85 9.55 -8.54
C ASN A 114 -15.68 9.06 -7.10
N GLY A 115 -14.89 8.01 -6.88
CA GLY A 115 -14.57 7.51 -5.56
C GLY A 115 -13.78 8.54 -4.74
N VAL A 116 -13.88 8.41 -3.42
CA VAL A 116 -13.11 9.27 -2.51
C VAL A 116 -11.65 8.85 -2.54
N ASP A 117 -10.76 9.81 -2.77
CA ASP A 117 -9.32 9.58 -2.70
C ASP A 117 -8.79 9.77 -1.28
N TYR A 118 -8.73 8.68 -0.52
CA TYR A 118 -8.23 8.72 0.84
C TYR A 118 -6.71 8.93 0.91
N SER A 119 -5.96 8.61 -0.14
CA SER A 119 -4.51 8.89 -0.17
C SER A 119 -4.20 10.35 -0.47
N ASN A 120 -5.21 11.15 -0.85
CA ASN A 120 -5.10 12.58 -1.15
C ASN A 120 -3.97 12.89 -2.17
N GLY A 121 -3.90 12.11 -3.24
CA GLY A 121 -2.86 12.21 -4.26
C GLY A 121 -1.60 11.37 -4.00
N GLY A 122 -1.54 10.66 -2.87
CA GLY A 122 -0.42 9.79 -2.52
C GLY A 122 -0.29 8.58 -3.45
N CYS A 123 0.95 8.20 -3.74
CA CYS A 123 1.36 7.13 -4.64
C CYS A 123 2.26 6.07 -4.00
N PHE A 124 2.88 6.44 -2.89
CA PHE A 124 3.70 5.56 -2.07
C PHE A 124 3.14 5.59 -0.65
N TRP A 125 3.46 4.56 0.11
CA TRP A 125 3.09 4.49 1.51
C TRP A 125 4.21 3.80 2.29
N ASP A 126 4.37 4.19 3.55
CA ASP A 126 5.25 3.50 4.49
C ASP A 126 4.52 3.22 5.79
N GLY A 127 4.82 2.07 6.37
CA GLY A 127 4.27 1.64 7.65
C GLY A 127 5.21 1.97 8.81
N ASN A 128 5.01 1.25 9.91
CA ASN A 128 5.82 1.36 11.13
C ASN A 128 7.32 1.06 10.89
N ASP A 129 7.68 0.39 9.79
CA ASP A 129 9.06 0.15 9.40
C ASP A 129 9.83 1.44 9.13
N LEU A 130 9.17 2.51 8.65
CA LEU A 130 9.77 3.84 8.52
C LEU A 130 10.36 4.33 9.85
N LYS A 131 9.63 4.14 10.95
CA LYS A 131 10.06 4.49 12.30
C LYS A 131 11.14 3.55 12.82
N THR A 132 10.92 2.24 12.69
CA THR A 132 11.82 1.26 13.32
C THR A 132 13.17 1.13 12.60
N ALA A 133 13.20 1.32 11.27
CA ALA A 133 14.43 1.34 10.49
C ALA A 133 15.13 2.70 10.54
N GLY A 134 14.36 3.79 10.71
CA GLY A 134 14.88 5.16 10.84
C GLY A 134 15.80 5.52 9.68
N THR A 135 17.06 5.85 9.97
CA THR A 135 18.06 6.25 8.96
C THR A 135 18.43 5.14 7.97
N LYS A 136 18.09 3.87 8.29
CA LYS A 136 18.31 2.72 7.41
C LYS A 136 17.12 2.43 6.50
N HIS A 137 16.01 3.16 6.65
CA HIS A 137 14.84 2.99 5.82
C HIS A 137 15.13 3.41 4.37
N LEU A 138 14.51 2.72 3.40
CA LEU A 138 14.64 2.97 1.97
C LEU A 138 14.45 4.45 1.59
N HIS A 139 13.41 5.10 2.15
CA HIS A 139 13.08 6.48 1.82
C HIS A 139 13.86 7.53 2.63
N TYR A 140 14.60 7.14 3.68
CA TYR A 140 15.41 8.11 4.43
C TYR A 140 16.45 8.83 3.54
N PRO A 141 17.28 8.14 2.74
CA PRO A 141 18.24 8.81 1.86
C PRO A 141 17.58 9.59 0.71
N TRP A 142 16.28 9.40 0.45
CA TRP A 142 15.56 10.18 -0.56
C TRP A 142 15.13 11.54 -0.01
N GLY A 143 15.03 11.67 1.31
CA GLY A 143 14.47 12.85 1.97
C GLY A 143 12.94 12.87 1.88
N TYR A 144 12.29 13.12 3.01
CA TYR A 144 10.84 13.27 3.10
C TYR A 144 10.44 14.39 4.04
N LYS A 145 9.31 15.02 3.71
CA LYS A 145 8.73 16.13 4.47
C LYS A 145 7.24 15.93 4.73
N PHE A 146 6.83 16.15 5.97
CA PHE A 146 5.42 16.22 6.34
C PHE A 146 4.85 17.60 6.02
N THR A 147 3.77 17.61 5.24
CA THR A 147 3.06 18.84 4.82
C THR A 147 2.01 19.27 5.83
N ASN A 148 1.58 18.36 6.69
CA ASN A 148 0.67 18.60 7.80
C ASN A 148 1.12 17.74 8.99
N PRO A 149 1.24 18.30 10.22
CA PRO A 149 1.57 17.52 11.41
C PRO A 149 0.66 16.31 11.64
N SER A 150 -0.61 16.35 11.22
CA SER A 150 -1.52 15.21 11.36
C SER A 150 -1.19 14.02 10.45
N HIS A 151 -0.35 14.22 9.43
CA HIS A 151 0.12 13.13 8.58
C HIS A 151 1.24 12.32 9.25
N ASP A 152 1.95 12.89 10.23
CA ASP A 152 3.00 12.20 11.00
C ASP A 152 2.41 11.30 12.08
N VAL A 153 1.66 10.29 11.64
CA VAL A 153 1.01 9.30 12.52
C VAL A 153 2.01 8.39 13.24
N LEU A 154 3.29 8.44 12.86
CA LEU A 154 4.37 7.67 13.47
C LEU A 154 5.21 8.50 14.47
N ASN A 155 5.03 9.83 14.46
CA ASN A 155 5.77 10.81 15.26
C ASN A 155 7.29 10.68 15.04
N ILE A 156 7.72 10.81 13.79
CA ILE A 156 9.12 10.69 13.36
C ILE A 156 9.73 12.01 12.88
N GLY A 157 8.90 12.98 12.47
CA GLY A 157 9.32 14.26 11.90
C GLY A 157 9.95 14.15 10.51
N ASP A 158 10.29 15.31 9.94
CA ASP A 158 10.96 15.42 8.64
C ASP A 158 12.38 14.85 8.69
N THR A 159 12.90 14.44 7.54
CA THR A 159 14.35 14.29 7.40
C THR A 159 15.04 15.67 7.39
N PRO A 160 16.35 15.74 7.64
CA PRO A 160 17.13 16.93 7.27
C PRO A 160 16.99 17.23 5.76
N PRO A 161 17.15 18.50 5.34
CA PRO A 161 17.32 18.84 3.93
C PRO A 161 18.48 18.04 3.33
N MET A 162 18.24 17.31 2.25
CA MET A 162 19.23 16.38 1.70
C MET A 162 20.18 17.04 0.68
N ASN A 163 19.81 18.18 0.09
CA ASN A 163 20.56 18.85 -0.99
C ASN A 163 21.05 17.86 -2.07
N LEU A 164 20.13 17.06 -2.59
CA LEU A 164 20.39 16.07 -3.64
C LEU A 164 20.44 16.75 -5.00
N GLU A 165 21.27 16.21 -5.89
CA GLU A 165 21.43 16.69 -7.27
C GLU A 165 20.46 15.96 -8.22
N GLY A 166 19.78 16.73 -9.07
CA GLY A 166 19.08 16.24 -10.25
C GLY A 166 19.64 16.91 -11.51
N ASP A 167 19.31 16.36 -12.68
CA ASP A 167 19.80 16.83 -13.99
C ASP A 167 19.59 18.33 -14.26
N LEU A 168 18.60 18.96 -13.60
CA LEU A 168 18.20 20.35 -13.79
C LEU A 168 18.36 21.23 -12.54
N GLY A 169 18.94 20.71 -11.47
CA GLY A 169 19.16 21.46 -10.22
C GLY A 169 19.06 20.60 -8.98
N ASN A 170 19.18 21.23 -7.82
CA ASN A 170 19.15 20.53 -6.53
C ASN A 170 17.75 20.56 -5.91
N TYR A 171 17.49 19.61 -5.01
CA TYR A 171 16.26 19.51 -4.22
C TYR A 171 16.57 18.92 -2.84
N ASP A 172 15.75 19.26 -1.85
CA ASP A 172 15.98 18.83 -0.47
C ASP A 172 15.21 17.56 -0.10
N TYR A 173 14.04 17.37 -0.68
CA TYR A 173 13.13 16.28 -0.35
C TYR A 173 12.58 15.63 -1.62
N THR A 174 12.70 14.32 -1.73
CA THR A 174 12.04 13.57 -2.82
C THR A 174 10.55 13.44 -2.56
N LEU A 175 10.15 13.25 -1.30
CA LEU A 175 8.78 12.92 -0.92
C LEU A 175 8.14 14.01 -0.05
N GLU A 176 6.85 14.26 -0.28
CA GLU A 176 5.99 15.02 0.63
C GLU A 176 4.75 14.23 1.02
N SER A 177 4.34 14.32 2.29
CA SER A 177 3.18 13.59 2.79
C SER A 177 1.88 14.12 2.17
N THR A 178 0.92 13.24 1.93
CA THR A 178 -0.40 13.61 1.42
C THR A 178 -1.53 13.29 2.40
N ALA A 179 -1.34 12.24 3.20
CA ALA A 179 -2.25 11.80 4.25
C ALA A 179 -1.50 10.94 5.27
N GLY A 180 -2.12 10.71 6.43
CA GLY A 180 -1.68 9.73 7.41
C GLY A 180 -2.87 9.13 8.14
N TYR A 181 -2.90 7.81 8.27
CA TYR A 181 -3.96 7.08 8.99
C TYR A 181 -3.35 5.92 9.76
N GLY A 182 -3.77 5.72 11.01
CA GLY A 182 -3.31 4.61 11.82
C GLY A 182 -1.79 4.57 11.94
N HIS A 183 -1.15 3.63 11.25
CA HIS A 183 0.31 3.47 11.23
C HIS A 183 0.91 3.57 9.82
N THR A 184 0.22 4.22 8.90
CA THR A 184 0.66 4.39 7.52
C THR A 184 0.68 5.86 7.14
N VAL A 185 1.80 6.30 6.56
CA VAL A 185 1.94 7.62 5.93
C VAL A 185 1.91 7.45 4.42
N PHE A 186 1.24 8.37 3.72
CA PHE A 186 1.14 8.37 2.27
C PHE A 186 1.95 9.51 1.68
N TRP A 187 2.62 9.23 0.56
CA TRP A 187 3.58 10.14 -0.04
C TRP A 187 3.33 10.33 -1.53
N LYS A 188 3.69 11.51 -2.02
CA LYS A 188 3.93 11.75 -3.45
C LYS A 188 5.29 12.43 -3.61
N TYR A 189 5.76 12.50 -4.85
CA TYR A 189 6.95 13.28 -5.15
C TYR A 189 6.73 14.77 -4.94
N THR A 190 7.75 15.46 -4.42
CA THR A 190 7.75 16.92 -4.33
C THR A 190 7.86 17.54 -5.72
N GLN A 191 7.37 18.78 -5.85
CA GLN A 191 7.52 19.53 -7.10
C GLN A 191 8.99 19.83 -7.42
N GLU A 192 9.83 20.07 -6.41
CA GLU A 192 11.26 20.31 -6.59
C GLU A 192 11.97 19.10 -7.19
N PHE A 193 11.73 17.89 -6.66
CA PHE A 193 12.31 16.66 -7.20
C PHE A 193 11.87 16.43 -8.65
N MET A 194 10.57 16.57 -8.95
CA MET A 194 10.07 16.37 -10.30
C MET A 194 10.65 17.39 -11.29
N THR A 195 10.80 18.66 -10.88
CA THR A 195 11.43 19.69 -11.71
C THR A 195 12.92 19.40 -11.93
N ALA A 196 13.64 19.02 -10.87
CA ALA A 196 15.08 18.76 -10.91
C ALA A 196 15.44 17.52 -11.74
N THR A 197 14.57 16.51 -11.78
CA THR A 197 14.86 15.20 -12.39
C THR A 197 14.04 14.87 -13.64
N ARG A 198 13.06 15.71 -14.00
CA ARG A 198 12.04 15.42 -15.02
C ARG A 198 11.22 14.16 -14.73
N THR A 199 11.23 13.68 -13.49
CA THR A 199 10.47 12.50 -13.07
C THR A 199 8.98 12.80 -13.13
N LYS A 200 8.21 11.85 -13.67
CA LYS A 200 6.75 11.93 -13.68
C LYS A 200 6.20 11.64 -12.28
N PRO A 201 5.03 12.19 -11.91
CA PRO A 201 4.39 11.83 -10.66
C PRO A 201 4.25 10.30 -10.55
N CYS A 202 4.61 9.75 -9.40
CA CYS A 202 4.30 8.36 -9.02
C CYS A 202 5.02 7.26 -9.82
N HIS A 203 6.13 7.62 -10.50
CA HIS A 203 6.97 6.69 -11.25
C HIS A 203 8.19 6.23 -10.43
#